data_AF-A0A0K8UYD6-F1
#
_entry.id   AF-A0A0K8UYD6-F1
#
_cell.length_a   1.000
_cell.length_b   1.000
_cell.length_c   1.000
_cell.angle_alpha   90.00
_cell.angle_beta   90.00
_cell.angle_gamma   90.00
#
_symmetry.space_group_name_H-M   'P 1'
#
loop_
_entity.id
_entity.type
_entity.pdbx_description
1 polymer ?
#
loop_
_entity_poly.entity_id
_entity_poly.type
_entity_poly.pdbx_seq_one_letter_code
_entity_poly.pdbx_strand_id
1 'polypeptide(L)'
;MTTTFNINGCKYNVNLINFPPDITLNTFIREYVQLTATKYMCLEGGCGVCLCVIKGKQPISGETRTWAVNSCLTLLNTCMDCEIITAEGIGNKKIGYHPIQKRLAKMNGTQCGFCSPGFVMNMYGLLESKGGNVKMTEVENSFGGNICRCTGYRPILDAMKSFAVDSIIQIPKECIDIEDFELSDCSKVGSQLRVTCQKPLRYLTYPDGTQWYWPRTFSELFEALSKIQNEKFMLVAGNTAHGVYRRSLDIRHFFDIHAVPELKQHSITNEKVTLGANISLTEAMEIFEQSALNPGFEYCQQLREHFDLIANVPVRNVSIEKVFLKKLFPLVYLFALVEII
;
A
#
# COMPACT_ATOMS: atom_id res chain seq x y z
N MET A 1 -20.40 11.24 10.97
CA MET A 1 -20.89 10.63 9.73
C MET A 1 -20.34 9.22 9.68
N THR A 2 -21.22 8.23 9.49
CA THR A 2 -20.84 6.81 9.43
C THR A 2 -20.39 6.46 8.01
N THR A 3 -19.22 5.85 7.88
CA THR A 3 -18.71 5.25 6.63
C THR A 3 -18.47 3.75 6.84
N THR A 4 -18.40 2.98 5.77
CA THR A 4 -18.17 1.53 5.86
C THR A 4 -16.78 1.18 5.31
N PHE A 5 -15.97 0.49 6.10
CA PHE A 5 -14.70 -0.10 5.65
C PHE A 5 -14.85 -1.61 5.46
N ASN A 6 -14.26 -2.16 4.39
CA ASN A 6 -14.19 -3.60 4.19
C ASN A 6 -12.82 -4.13 4.65
N ILE A 7 -12.80 -4.96 5.70
CA ILE A 7 -11.56 -5.55 6.24
C ILE A 7 -11.78 -7.06 6.33
N ASN A 8 -10.96 -7.84 5.62
CA ASN A 8 -11.04 -9.30 5.53
C ASN A 8 -12.43 -9.81 5.12
N GLY A 9 -13.09 -9.12 4.18
CA GLY A 9 -14.46 -9.43 3.74
C GLY A 9 -15.57 -8.99 4.71
N CYS A 10 -15.23 -8.47 5.90
CA CYS A 10 -16.17 -7.99 6.89
C CYS A 10 -16.37 -6.47 6.77
N LYS A 11 -17.64 -6.02 6.81
CA LYS A 11 -18.01 -4.61 6.78
C LYS A 11 -18.01 -4.00 8.18
N TYR A 12 -17.22 -2.96 8.38
CA TYR A 12 -17.13 -2.20 9.62
C TYR A 12 -17.76 -0.82 9.43
N ASN A 13 -18.85 -0.55 10.15
CA ASN A 13 -19.49 0.77 10.16
C ASN A 13 -18.77 1.65 11.18
N VAL A 14 -18.09 2.69 10.69
CA VAL A 14 -17.20 3.53 11.46
C VAL A 14 -17.70 4.97 11.41
N ASN A 15 -17.96 5.56 12.57
CA ASN A 15 -18.21 6.99 12.66
C ASN A 15 -16.87 7.73 12.73
N LEU A 16 -16.39 8.24 11.60
CA LEU A 16 -15.07 8.87 11.48
C LEU A 16 -14.85 10.07 12.42
N ILE A 17 -15.94 10.70 12.88
CA ILE A 17 -15.90 11.81 13.84
C ILE A 17 -15.30 11.40 15.19
N ASN A 18 -15.37 10.11 15.53
CA ASN A 18 -14.86 9.57 16.78
C ASN A 18 -13.35 9.33 16.77
N PHE A 19 -12.67 9.63 15.66
CA PHE A 19 -11.25 9.33 15.45
C PHE A 19 -10.50 10.58 15.01
N PRO A 20 -9.18 10.67 15.30
CA PRO A 20 -8.33 11.68 14.70
C PRO A 20 -8.38 11.61 13.16
N PRO A 21 -8.36 12.75 12.46
CA PRO A 21 -8.40 12.80 10.99
C PRO A 21 -7.22 12.08 10.34
N ASP A 22 -6.09 11.99 11.04
CA ASP A 22 -4.87 11.35 10.59
C ASP A 22 -4.60 10.01 11.28
N ILE A 23 -5.64 9.36 11.79
CA ILE A 23 -5.50 8.00 12.31
C ILE A 23 -4.93 7.07 11.24
N THR A 24 -3.85 6.37 11.61
CA THR A 24 -3.23 5.41 10.71
C THR A 24 -4.10 4.16 10.59
N LEU A 25 -4.04 3.51 9.44
CA LEU A 25 -4.70 2.23 9.21
C LEU A 25 -4.21 1.18 10.23
N ASN A 26 -2.92 1.21 10.60
CA ASN A 26 -2.36 0.31 11.59
C ASN A 26 -3.03 0.47 12.96
N THR A 27 -3.11 1.71 13.46
CA THR A 27 -3.77 2.03 14.73
C THR A 27 -5.23 1.57 14.70
N PHE A 28 -5.94 1.90 13.61
CA PHE A 28 -7.34 1.52 13.46
C PHE A 28 -7.56 -0.01 13.52
N ILE A 29 -6.82 -0.76 12.70
CA ILE A 29 -6.90 -2.23 12.61
C ILE A 29 -6.61 -2.87 13.99
N ARG A 30 -5.61 -2.37 14.71
CA ARG A 30 -5.15 -3.00 15.95
C ARG A 30 -5.96 -2.64 17.17
N GLU A 31 -6.28 -1.37 17.35
CA GLU A 31 -6.88 -0.87 18.60
C GLU A 31 -8.41 -0.92 18.58
N TYR A 32 -9.01 -0.79 17.39
CA TYR A 32 -10.46 -0.69 17.25
C TYR A 32 -11.08 -1.93 16.61
N VAL A 33 -10.44 -2.46 15.55
CA VAL A 33 -10.88 -3.71 14.91
C VAL A 33 -10.34 -4.94 15.66
N GLN A 34 -9.29 -4.76 16.47
CA GLN A 34 -8.64 -5.80 17.28
C GLN A 34 -8.01 -6.94 16.46
N LEU A 35 -7.62 -6.66 15.22
CA LEU A 35 -6.82 -7.54 14.38
C LEU A 35 -5.33 -7.24 14.59
N THR A 36 -4.71 -7.99 15.50
CA THR A 36 -3.39 -7.64 16.04
C THR A 36 -2.20 -8.32 15.35
N ALA A 37 -2.42 -9.11 14.30
CA ALA A 37 -1.33 -9.75 13.55
C ALA A 37 -0.49 -8.71 12.80
N THR A 38 -1.11 -7.70 12.21
CA THR A 38 -0.39 -6.54 11.66
C THR A 38 0.29 -5.79 12.81
N LYS A 39 1.63 -5.71 12.80
CA LYS A 39 2.41 -5.13 13.91
C LYS A 39 2.74 -3.66 13.69
N TYR A 40 3.25 -2.98 14.70
CA TYR A 40 3.96 -1.72 14.57
C TYR A 40 5.33 -1.82 15.22
N MET A 41 6.30 -1.07 14.70
CA MET A 41 7.64 -0.96 15.28
C MET A 41 8.26 0.38 14.91
N CYS A 42 8.77 0.55 13.68
CA CYS A 42 9.48 1.76 13.27
C CYS A 42 8.58 2.98 13.02
N LEU A 43 7.31 2.77 12.64
CA LEU A 43 6.35 3.82 12.27
C LEU A 43 6.80 4.77 11.14
N GLU A 44 7.80 4.38 10.35
CA GLU A 44 8.39 5.18 9.27
C GLU A 44 8.49 4.43 7.93
N GLY A 45 7.86 3.25 7.83
CA GLY A 45 7.82 2.44 6.59
C GLY A 45 9.08 1.61 6.31
N GLY A 46 10.11 1.66 7.17
CA GLY A 46 11.38 0.97 6.94
C GLY A 46 11.40 -0.52 7.28
N CYS A 47 10.63 -0.98 8.28
CA CYS A 47 10.76 -2.35 8.80
C CYS A 47 9.79 -3.40 8.21
N GLY A 48 8.70 -2.97 7.56
CA GLY A 48 7.74 -3.87 6.90
C GLY A 48 6.88 -4.76 7.82
N VAL A 49 6.98 -4.66 9.15
CA VAL A 49 6.15 -5.50 10.06
C VAL A 49 4.67 -5.10 10.08
N CYS A 50 4.37 -3.89 9.59
CA CYS A 50 3.03 -3.32 9.50
C CYS A 50 2.36 -3.54 8.14
N LEU A 51 2.92 -4.40 7.28
CA LEU A 51 2.34 -4.61 5.96
C LEU A 51 0.97 -5.28 6.04
N CYS A 52 0.02 -4.69 5.31
CA CYS A 52 -1.25 -5.29 4.92
C CYS A 52 -1.43 -5.10 3.41
N VAL A 53 -2.45 -5.72 2.84
CA VAL A 53 -2.76 -5.59 1.42
C VAL A 53 -4.03 -4.77 1.23
N ILE A 54 -4.00 -3.88 0.24
CA ILE A 54 -5.15 -3.11 -0.21
C ILE A 54 -5.52 -3.59 -1.61
N LYS A 55 -6.81 -3.79 -1.82
CA LYS A 55 -7.41 -4.01 -3.13
C LYS A 55 -8.39 -2.89 -3.43
N GLY A 56 -8.19 -2.19 -4.54
CA GLY A 56 -8.95 -1.00 -4.90
C GLY A 56 -8.99 -0.78 -6.40
N LYS A 57 -9.90 0.08 -6.87
CA LYS A 57 -10.00 0.41 -8.30
C LYS A 57 -9.03 1.53 -8.68
N GLN A 58 -8.28 1.35 -9.76
CA GLN A 58 -7.49 2.43 -10.34
C GLN A 58 -8.46 3.47 -10.94
N PRO A 59 -8.32 4.76 -10.60
CA PRO A 59 -9.29 5.78 -11.02
C PRO A 59 -9.41 5.96 -12.54
N ILE A 60 -8.33 5.70 -13.29
CA ILE A 60 -8.28 5.92 -14.75
C ILE A 60 -8.86 4.72 -15.50
N SER A 61 -8.25 3.55 -15.36
CA SER A 61 -8.68 2.35 -16.09
C SER A 61 -9.96 1.72 -15.52
N GLY A 62 -10.29 2.01 -14.25
CA GLY A 62 -11.32 1.29 -13.50
C GLY A 62 -10.93 -0.14 -13.11
N GLU A 63 -9.73 -0.59 -13.49
CA GLU A 63 -9.22 -1.92 -13.18
C GLU A 63 -9.01 -2.09 -11.68
N THR A 64 -9.27 -3.29 -11.15
CA THR A 64 -8.99 -3.59 -9.76
C THR A 64 -7.52 -3.94 -9.60
N ARG A 65 -6.81 -3.17 -8.77
CA ARG A 65 -5.41 -3.42 -8.42
C ARG A 65 -5.31 -3.89 -6.98
N THR A 66 -4.30 -4.73 -6.72
CA THR A 66 -3.96 -5.23 -5.39
C THR A 66 -2.50 -4.89 -5.10
N TRP A 67 -2.20 -4.31 -3.95
CA TRP A 67 -0.83 -3.97 -3.57
C TRP A 67 -0.63 -4.00 -2.05
N ALA A 68 0.60 -4.30 -1.62
CA ALA A 68 0.99 -4.23 -0.21
C ALA A 68 1.32 -2.78 0.20
N VAL A 69 0.93 -2.39 1.41
CA VAL A 69 1.16 -1.04 1.98
C VAL A 69 1.66 -1.10 3.41
N ASN A 70 2.48 -0.12 3.80
CA ASN A 70 2.80 0.11 5.20
C ASN A 70 1.60 0.76 5.91
N SER A 71 0.81 -0.03 6.63
CA SER A 71 -0.37 0.46 7.34
C SER A 71 -0.07 1.57 8.36
N CYS A 72 1.17 1.66 8.84
CA CYS A 72 1.57 2.72 9.79
C CYS A 72 1.71 4.10 9.14
N LEU A 73 1.83 4.18 7.81
CA LEU A 73 1.88 5.44 7.05
C LEU A 73 0.58 5.70 6.28
N THR A 74 -0.17 4.64 6.00
CA THR A 74 -1.47 4.70 5.33
C THR A 74 -2.51 5.28 6.29
N LEU A 75 -3.25 6.30 5.87
CA LEU A 75 -4.31 6.90 6.68
C LEU A 75 -5.63 6.19 6.43
N LEU A 76 -6.42 5.95 7.48
CA LEU A 76 -7.69 5.22 7.38
C LEU A 76 -8.62 5.83 6.32
N ASN A 77 -8.71 7.15 6.27
CA ASN A 77 -9.58 7.90 5.34
C ASN A 77 -9.28 7.64 3.86
N THR A 78 -8.05 7.24 3.51
CA THR A 78 -7.66 6.91 2.12
C THR A 78 -8.17 5.54 1.67
N CYS A 79 -8.70 4.73 2.61
CA CYS A 79 -9.12 3.35 2.38
C CYS A 79 -10.64 3.17 2.23
N MET A 80 -11.41 4.25 2.13
CA MET A 80 -12.89 4.22 2.20
C MET A 80 -13.55 3.32 1.12
N ASP A 81 -12.97 3.31 -0.09
CA ASP A 81 -13.48 2.52 -1.23
C ASP A 81 -12.62 1.27 -1.51
N CYS A 82 -11.82 0.85 -0.53
CA CYS A 82 -10.87 -0.24 -0.67
C CYS A 82 -11.27 -1.46 0.18
N GLU A 83 -10.81 -2.63 -0.25
CA GLU A 83 -10.77 -3.84 0.57
C GLU A 83 -9.39 -3.95 1.22
N ILE A 84 -9.38 -4.02 2.55
CA ILE A 84 -8.18 -4.19 3.37
C ILE A 84 -8.07 -5.66 3.75
N ILE A 85 -6.92 -6.26 3.50
CA ILE A 85 -6.63 -7.66 3.77
C ILE A 85 -5.45 -7.72 4.74
N THR A 86 -5.64 -8.36 5.89
CA THR A 86 -4.61 -8.58 6.91
C THR A 86 -4.20 -10.05 6.96
N ALA A 87 -3.15 -10.36 7.72
CA ALA A 87 -2.65 -11.73 7.85
C ALA A 87 -3.71 -12.70 8.41
N GLU A 88 -4.58 -12.24 9.31
CA GLU A 88 -5.69 -13.03 9.83
C GLU A 88 -6.76 -13.35 8.78
N GLY A 89 -6.90 -12.49 7.77
CA GLY A 89 -7.90 -12.59 6.71
C GLY A 89 -7.58 -13.65 5.67
N ILE A 90 -6.30 -13.90 5.39
CA ILE A 90 -5.89 -14.90 4.40
C ILE A 90 -5.83 -16.33 4.96
N GLY A 91 -5.77 -16.47 6.29
CA GLY A 91 -5.70 -17.77 6.94
C GLY A 91 -5.37 -17.67 8.43
N ASN A 92 -5.88 -18.62 9.21
CA ASN A 92 -5.70 -18.70 10.66
C ASN A 92 -6.07 -20.11 11.20
N LYS A 93 -5.92 -20.35 12.50
CA LYS A 93 -6.24 -21.63 13.14
C LYS A 93 -7.68 -22.13 12.94
N LYS A 94 -8.65 -21.23 12.68
CA LYS A 94 -10.08 -21.59 12.55
C LYS A 94 -10.47 -22.02 11.14
N ILE A 95 -9.88 -21.39 10.12
CA ILE A 95 -10.26 -21.61 8.71
C ILE A 95 -9.15 -22.30 7.90
N GLY A 96 -8.02 -22.60 8.54
CA GLY A 96 -6.80 -23.08 7.89
C GLY A 96 -5.86 -21.95 7.52
N TYR A 97 -4.56 -22.27 7.53
CA TYR A 97 -3.51 -21.32 7.14
C TYR A 97 -3.32 -21.27 5.63
N HIS A 98 -3.08 -20.06 5.12
CA HIS A 98 -2.72 -19.81 3.73
C HIS A 98 -1.41 -20.54 3.37
N PRO A 99 -1.21 -21.02 2.12
CA PRO A 99 0.04 -21.63 1.71
C PRO A 99 1.30 -20.83 2.05
N ILE A 100 1.24 -19.49 1.97
CA ILE A 100 2.36 -18.59 2.34
C ILE A 100 2.69 -18.70 3.83
N GLN A 101 1.66 -18.73 4.70
CA GLN A 101 1.83 -18.87 6.14
C GLN A 101 2.42 -20.24 6.48
N LYS A 102 1.85 -21.31 5.90
CA LYS A 102 2.35 -22.68 6.08
C LYS A 102 3.81 -22.81 5.63
N ARG A 103 4.14 -22.26 4.46
CA ARG A 103 5.47 -22.39 3.86
C ARG A 103 6.54 -21.63 4.64
N LEU A 104 6.23 -20.41 5.09
CA LEU A 104 7.14 -19.63 5.93
C LEU A 104 7.47 -20.38 7.23
N ALA A 105 6.46 -20.96 7.88
CA ALA A 105 6.65 -21.75 9.10
C ALA A 105 7.47 -23.02 8.82
N LYS A 106 7.06 -23.81 7.82
CA LYS A 106 7.66 -25.10 7.46
C LYS A 106 9.13 -24.99 7.06
N MET A 107 9.52 -23.91 6.40
CA MET A 107 10.89 -23.71 5.93
C MET A 107 11.75 -22.95 6.94
N ASN A 108 11.37 -22.95 8.23
CA ASN A 108 12.10 -22.29 9.31
C ASN A 108 12.29 -20.77 9.10
N GLY A 109 11.40 -20.14 8.35
CA GLY A 109 11.41 -18.70 8.07
C GLY A 109 10.89 -17.86 9.23
N THR A 110 10.60 -18.47 10.39
CA THR A 110 10.11 -17.78 11.58
C THR A 110 10.88 -18.22 12.82
N GLN A 111 11.24 -17.25 13.68
CA GLN A 111 11.79 -17.49 15.02
C GLN A 111 10.94 -16.74 16.04
N CYS A 112 11.24 -15.47 16.34
CA CYS A 112 10.44 -14.66 17.28
C CYS A 112 9.01 -14.37 16.77
N GLY A 113 8.77 -14.53 15.46
CA GLY A 113 7.45 -14.39 14.84
C GLY A 113 6.97 -12.95 14.63
N PHE A 114 7.64 -11.93 15.18
CA PHE A 114 7.13 -10.55 15.15
C PHE A 114 7.03 -9.97 13.73
N CYS A 115 8.04 -10.23 12.89
CA CYS A 115 8.06 -9.77 11.50
C CYS A 115 7.27 -10.67 10.53
N SER A 116 6.94 -11.91 10.94
CA SER A 116 6.38 -12.94 10.06
C SER A 116 5.08 -12.51 9.35
N PRO A 117 4.10 -11.85 10.02
CA PRO A 117 2.91 -11.33 9.34
C PRO A 117 3.23 -10.35 8.21
N GLY A 118 4.23 -9.49 8.40
CA GLY A 118 4.67 -8.54 7.38
C GLY A 118 5.28 -9.22 6.14
N PHE A 119 6.10 -10.26 6.35
CA PHE A 119 6.63 -11.07 5.25
C PHE A 119 5.52 -11.82 4.50
N VAL A 120 4.58 -12.41 5.22
CA VAL A 120 3.42 -13.10 4.64
C VAL A 120 2.60 -12.16 3.77
N MET A 121 2.25 -10.98 4.29
CA MET A 121 1.42 -10.02 3.56
C MET A 121 2.15 -9.39 2.37
N ASN A 122 3.47 -9.21 2.44
CA ASN A 122 4.22 -8.73 1.29
C ASN A 122 4.21 -9.75 0.14
N MET A 123 4.44 -11.04 0.45
CA MET A 123 4.35 -12.10 -0.57
C MET A 123 2.94 -12.21 -1.15
N TYR A 124 1.92 -12.14 -0.29
CA TYR A 124 0.53 -12.21 -0.72
C TYR A 124 0.21 -11.06 -1.68
N GLY A 125 0.58 -9.83 -1.34
CA GLY A 125 0.38 -8.67 -2.22
C GLY A 125 1.10 -8.79 -3.56
N LEU A 126 2.32 -9.33 -3.57
CA LEU A 126 3.10 -9.55 -4.79
C LEU A 126 2.49 -10.63 -5.70
N LEU A 127 2.00 -11.73 -5.14
CA LEU A 127 1.34 -12.78 -5.91
C LEU A 127 0.02 -12.28 -6.51
N GLU A 128 -0.80 -11.62 -5.70
CA GLU A 128 -2.09 -11.09 -6.15
C GLU A 128 -1.92 -10.02 -7.24
N SER A 129 -0.91 -9.15 -7.14
CA SER A 129 -0.68 -8.10 -8.14
C SER A 129 -0.23 -8.64 -9.50
N LYS A 130 0.34 -9.85 -9.55
CA LYS A 130 0.85 -10.50 -10.77
C LYS A 130 0.08 -11.74 -11.18
N GLY A 131 -1.09 -12.01 -10.58
CA GLY A 131 -1.89 -13.20 -10.87
C GLY A 131 -1.11 -14.51 -10.66
N GLY A 132 -0.20 -14.54 -9.69
CA GLY A 132 0.65 -15.68 -9.38
C GLY A 132 1.89 -15.85 -10.28
N ASN A 133 2.06 -15.05 -11.33
CA ASN A 133 3.22 -15.13 -12.22
C ASN A 133 4.37 -14.22 -11.74
N VAL A 134 5.02 -14.64 -10.67
CA VAL A 134 6.13 -13.91 -10.02
C VAL A 134 7.45 -14.64 -10.25
N LYS A 135 8.53 -13.92 -10.53
CA LYS A 135 9.90 -14.47 -10.65
C LYS A 135 10.70 -14.37 -9.36
N MET A 136 11.70 -15.22 -9.17
CA MET A 136 12.56 -15.22 -7.97
C MET A 136 13.25 -13.87 -7.72
N THR A 137 13.64 -13.16 -8.78
CA THR A 137 14.25 -11.82 -8.69
C THR A 137 13.26 -10.77 -8.18
N GLU A 138 12.00 -10.86 -8.58
CA GLU A 138 10.93 -9.96 -8.14
C GLU A 138 10.55 -10.20 -6.68
N VAL A 139 10.57 -11.48 -6.26
CA VAL A 139 10.47 -11.84 -4.85
C VAL A 139 11.59 -11.14 -4.07
N GLU A 140 12.85 -11.33 -4.44
CA GLU A 140 13.99 -10.71 -3.74
C GLU A 140 13.87 -9.19 -3.64
N ASN A 141 13.57 -8.51 -4.75
CA ASN A 141 13.40 -7.06 -4.78
C ASN A 141 12.25 -6.59 -3.87
N SER A 142 11.14 -7.32 -3.83
CA SER A 142 9.98 -6.95 -2.99
C SER A 142 10.30 -6.98 -1.49
N PHE A 143 11.19 -7.88 -1.04
CA PHE A 143 11.52 -8.05 0.38
C PHE A 143 12.53 -7.04 0.94
N GLY A 144 13.07 -6.12 0.12
CA GLY A 144 14.00 -5.07 0.60
C GLY A 144 13.42 -4.18 1.70
N GLY A 145 12.10 -4.13 1.86
CA GLY A 145 11.39 -3.37 2.90
C GLY A 145 10.99 -4.18 4.15
N ASN A 146 11.36 -5.46 4.25
CA ASN A 146 11.03 -6.31 5.38
C ASN A 146 12.27 -6.62 6.20
N ILE A 147 12.28 -6.20 7.47
CA ILE A 147 13.43 -6.42 8.35
C ILE A 147 13.16 -7.62 9.27
N CYS A 148 14.10 -8.56 9.31
CA CYS A 148 14.13 -9.64 10.29
C CYS A 148 15.46 -9.62 11.03
N ARG A 149 15.41 -9.59 12.37
CA ARG A 149 16.61 -9.61 13.20
C ARG A 149 17.08 -11.02 13.60
N CYS A 150 16.24 -12.03 13.38
CA CYS A 150 16.42 -13.36 13.96
C CYS A 150 16.90 -14.41 12.95
N THR A 151 16.28 -14.48 11.77
CA THR A 151 16.43 -15.62 10.86
C THR A 151 17.66 -15.57 9.95
N GLY A 152 18.30 -14.40 9.84
CA GLY A 152 19.34 -14.18 8.82
C GLY A 152 18.81 -14.24 7.38
N TYR A 153 17.50 -14.07 7.17
CA TYR A 153 16.78 -14.01 5.89
C TYR A 153 16.77 -15.24 5.02
N ARG A 154 17.83 -16.06 5.00
CA ARG A 154 17.95 -17.21 4.11
C ARG A 154 16.71 -18.12 4.08
N PRO A 155 16.19 -18.62 5.22
CA PRO A 155 15.00 -19.47 5.21
C PRO A 155 13.72 -18.74 4.78
N ILE A 156 13.64 -17.42 4.99
CA ILE A 156 12.51 -16.61 4.53
C ILE A 156 12.55 -16.51 3.00
N LEU A 157 13.71 -16.17 2.43
CA LEU A 157 13.87 -16.06 0.99
C LEU A 157 13.65 -17.40 0.31
N ASP A 158 14.16 -18.50 0.86
CA ASP A 158 13.90 -19.84 0.32
C ASP A 158 12.38 -20.17 0.35
N ALA A 159 11.67 -19.81 1.42
CA ALA A 159 10.21 -19.98 1.50
C ALA A 159 9.42 -19.15 0.48
N MET A 160 9.80 -17.89 0.29
CA MET A 160 9.06 -16.96 -0.57
C MET A 160 9.38 -17.19 -2.05
N LYS A 161 10.66 -17.40 -2.39
CA LYS A 161 11.09 -17.71 -3.77
C LYS A 161 10.54 -19.04 -4.25
N SER A 162 10.21 -19.95 -3.34
CA SER A 162 9.51 -21.19 -3.66
C SER A 162 8.13 -21.00 -4.33
N PHE A 163 7.51 -19.81 -4.25
CA PHE A 163 6.27 -19.50 -4.97
C PHE A 163 6.50 -18.96 -6.38
N ALA A 164 7.75 -18.66 -6.74
CA ALA A 164 8.06 -18.11 -8.05
C ALA A 164 7.95 -19.17 -9.15
N VAL A 165 7.58 -18.74 -10.36
CA VAL A 165 7.39 -19.63 -11.52
C VAL A 165 8.70 -20.24 -12.01
N ASP A 166 9.82 -19.56 -11.77
CA ASP A 166 11.19 -19.97 -12.08
C ASP A 166 11.90 -20.58 -10.86
N SER A 167 11.15 -20.95 -9.82
CA SER A 167 11.71 -21.51 -8.59
C SER A 167 12.40 -22.86 -8.80
N ILE A 168 13.66 -22.93 -8.36
CA ILE A 168 14.42 -24.19 -8.23
C ILE A 168 14.44 -24.74 -6.80
N ILE A 169 13.75 -24.07 -5.87
CA ILE A 169 13.80 -24.41 -4.44
C ILE A 169 12.90 -25.62 -4.15
N GLN A 170 13.51 -26.65 -3.56
CA GLN A 170 12.78 -27.84 -3.15
C GLN A 170 12.03 -27.58 -1.84
N ILE A 171 10.72 -27.78 -1.86
CA ILE A 171 9.89 -27.72 -0.66
C ILE A 171 10.06 -29.05 0.08
N PRO A 172 10.44 -29.06 1.37
CA PRO A 172 10.53 -30.29 2.14
C PRO A 172 9.21 -31.06 2.09
N LYS A 173 9.26 -32.40 2.10
CA LYS A 173 8.04 -33.22 2.17
C LYS A 173 7.21 -32.86 3.42
N GLU A 174 5.90 -32.98 3.34
CA GLU A 174 5.04 -32.79 4.51
C GLU A 174 5.35 -33.87 5.54
N CYS A 175 5.83 -33.44 6.71
CA CYS A 175 5.69 -34.22 7.92
C CYS A 175 4.33 -33.84 8.51
N ILE A 176 3.51 -34.85 8.79
CA ILE A 176 2.21 -34.65 9.45
C ILE A 176 2.51 -34.06 10.83
N ASP A 177 2.04 -32.83 11.09
CA ASP A 177 2.09 -32.24 12.42
C ASP A 177 0.96 -32.82 13.27
N ILE A 178 1.13 -32.84 14.59
CA ILE A 178 0.09 -33.36 15.51
C ILE A 178 -1.21 -32.53 15.40
N GLU A 179 -1.10 -31.28 14.97
CA GLU A 179 -2.20 -30.33 14.76
C GLU A 179 -2.89 -30.51 13.40
N ASP A 180 -2.33 -31.31 12.48
CA ASP A 180 -2.95 -31.67 11.20
C ASP A 180 -3.90 -32.88 11.34
N PHE A 181 -4.09 -33.40 12.56
CA PHE A 181 -5.16 -34.35 12.85
C PHE A 181 -6.51 -33.63 12.77
N GLU A 182 -7.32 -34.01 11.79
CA GLU A 182 -8.65 -33.44 11.58
C GLU A 182 -9.55 -33.63 12.81
N LEU A 183 -9.80 -32.55 13.54
CA LEU A 183 -10.96 -32.43 14.41
C LEU A 183 -12.15 -31.98 13.55
N SER A 184 -13.18 -32.82 13.50
CA SER A 184 -14.36 -32.72 12.64
C SER A 184 -15.04 -31.34 12.59
N ASP A 185 -15.49 -30.98 11.40
CA ASP A 185 -16.17 -29.74 10.96
C ASP A 185 -17.17 -29.10 11.92
N CYS A 186 -17.07 -27.77 12.06
CA CYS A 186 -18.16 -26.92 12.52
C CYS A 186 -18.82 -26.24 11.31
N SER A 187 -19.92 -26.81 10.84
CA SER A 187 -20.75 -26.22 9.79
C SER A 187 -21.51 -25.01 10.35
N LYS A 188 -21.12 -23.80 9.91
CA LYS A 188 -21.95 -22.58 9.85
C LYS A 188 -21.23 -21.48 9.07
N VAL A 189 -21.36 -21.52 7.74
CA VAL A 189 -21.00 -20.38 6.88
C VAL A 189 -22.16 -19.39 6.87
N GLY A 190 -21.90 -18.20 7.41
CA GLY A 190 -22.82 -17.07 7.42
C GLY A 190 -23.05 -16.50 6.02
N SER A 191 -24.31 -16.15 5.77
CA SER A 191 -24.91 -15.61 4.54
C SER A 191 -24.11 -14.54 3.78
N GLN A 192 -24.15 -14.67 2.45
CA GLN A 192 -23.77 -13.64 1.47
C GLN A 192 -24.48 -12.30 1.75
N LEU A 193 -23.70 -11.21 1.79
CA LEU A 193 -24.24 -9.85 1.94
C LEU A 193 -24.32 -9.14 0.59
N ARG A 194 -25.53 -8.67 0.29
CA ARG A 194 -25.77 -7.69 -0.78
C ARG A 194 -25.01 -6.40 -0.51
N VAL A 195 -24.37 -5.88 -1.55
CA VAL A 195 -23.72 -4.56 -1.55
C VAL A 195 -24.79 -3.52 -1.84
N THR A 196 -25.17 -2.75 -0.82
CA THR A 196 -25.84 -1.48 -1.04
C THR A 196 -24.76 -0.42 -1.14
N CYS A 197 -24.56 0.12 -2.34
CA CYS A 197 -23.59 1.17 -2.62
C CYS A 197 -24.12 2.48 -2.00
N GLN A 198 -23.58 2.89 -0.85
CA GLN A 198 -23.79 4.26 -0.39
C GLN A 198 -22.96 5.20 -1.26
N LYS A 199 -23.46 6.43 -1.50
CA LYS A 199 -22.73 7.43 -2.29
C LYS A 199 -21.42 7.79 -1.56
N PRO A 200 -20.26 7.81 -2.25
CA PRO A 200 -18.99 8.12 -1.62
C PRO A 200 -19.01 9.54 -1.05
N LEU A 201 -18.45 9.70 0.15
CA LEU A 201 -18.32 11.00 0.82
C LEU A 201 -17.42 11.93 0.00
N ARG A 202 -17.77 13.22 -0.04
CA ARG A 202 -17.02 14.27 -0.77
C ARG A 202 -16.26 15.22 0.16
N TYR A 203 -16.74 15.37 1.38
CA TYR A 203 -16.21 16.31 2.37
C TYR A 203 -16.62 15.87 3.79
N LEU A 204 -15.78 16.16 4.79
CA LEU A 204 -16.03 15.93 6.21
C LEU A 204 -15.37 17.03 7.05
N THR A 205 -16.09 17.60 8.02
CA THR A 205 -15.53 18.46 9.09
C THR A 205 -15.52 17.69 10.41
N TYR A 206 -14.37 17.71 11.08
CA TYR A 206 -14.13 17.11 12.39
C TYR A 206 -14.52 18.08 13.52
N PRO A 207 -14.79 17.59 14.75
CA PRO A 207 -15.20 18.45 15.88
C PRO A 207 -14.18 19.53 16.26
N ASP A 208 -12.90 19.29 15.96
CA ASP A 208 -11.80 20.22 16.20
C ASP A 208 -11.64 21.29 15.10
N GLY A 209 -12.57 21.31 14.13
CA GLY A 209 -12.56 22.22 12.98
C GLY A 209 -11.71 21.75 11.80
N THR A 210 -11.01 20.63 11.90
CA THR A 210 -10.22 20.08 10.80
C THR A 210 -11.14 19.58 9.67
N GLN A 211 -10.78 19.80 8.41
CA GLN A 211 -11.59 19.48 7.23
C GLN A 211 -10.85 18.51 6.30
N TRP A 212 -11.58 17.51 5.80
CA TRP A 212 -11.10 16.54 4.84
C TRP A 212 -11.97 16.55 3.58
N TYR A 213 -11.35 16.57 2.41
CA TYR A 213 -11.98 16.63 1.10
C TYR A 213 -11.56 15.42 0.25
N TRP A 214 -12.52 14.82 -0.47
CA TRP A 214 -12.28 13.73 -1.44
C TRP A 214 -12.72 14.15 -2.85
N PRO A 215 -12.00 15.10 -3.48
CA PRO A 215 -12.27 15.49 -4.86
C PRO A 215 -12.10 14.31 -5.82
N ARG A 216 -12.94 14.24 -6.85
CA ARG A 216 -12.85 13.23 -7.92
C ARG A 216 -12.49 13.81 -9.28
N THR A 217 -12.37 15.14 -9.37
CA THR A 217 -11.98 15.87 -10.58
C THR A 217 -11.14 17.09 -10.20
N PHE A 218 -10.43 17.66 -11.17
CA PHE A 218 -9.75 18.94 -10.96
C PHE A 218 -10.71 20.06 -10.58
N SER A 219 -11.88 20.12 -11.19
CA SER A 219 -12.87 21.16 -10.85
C SER A 219 -13.26 21.08 -9.36
N GLU A 220 -13.50 19.88 -8.83
CA GLU A 220 -13.83 19.70 -7.41
C GLU A 220 -12.64 20.04 -6.50
N LEU A 221 -11.42 19.67 -6.90
CA LEU A 221 -10.20 19.98 -6.14
C LEU A 221 -9.97 21.49 -6.08
N PHE A 222 -10.01 22.20 -7.21
CA PHE A 222 -9.83 23.64 -7.26
C PHE A 222 -10.97 24.40 -6.60
N GLU A 223 -12.21 23.94 -6.71
CA GLU A 223 -13.34 24.51 -5.97
C GLU A 223 -13.11 24.39 -4.46
N ALA A 224 -12.69 23.22 -3.99
CA ALA A 224 -12.42 23.01 -2.57
C ALA A 224 -11.18 23.81 -2.09
N LEU A 225 -10.15 23.95 -2.92
CA LEU A 225 -8.99 24.82 -2.64
C LEU A 225 -9.37 26.31 -2.63
N SER A 226 -10.33 26.75 -3.45
CA SER A 226 -10.76 28.15 -3.49
C SER A 226 -11.54 28.57 -2.22
N LYS A 227 -12.10 27.59 -1.51
CA LYS A 227 -12.85 27.81 -0.26
C LYS A 227 -11.93 28.00 0.94
N ILE A 228 -10.72 27.46 0.87
CA ILE A 228 -9.71 27.70 1.90
C ILE A 228 -9.03 29.03 1.56
N GLN A 229 -9.01 29.95 2.52
CA GLN A 229 -8.37 31.26 2.33
C GLN A 229 -6.83 31.08 2.42
N ASN A 230 -6.13 31.97 3.13
CA ASN A 230 -4.70 31.82 3.40
C ASN A 230 -4.37 30.76 4.48
N GLU A 231 -5.26 29.79 4.69
CA GLU A 231 -5.07 28.71 5.66
C GLU A 231 -4.15 27.62 5.09
N LYS A 232 -3.38 26.98 5.97
CA LYS A 232 -2.46 25.91 5.56
C LYS A 232 -3.22 24.64 5.25
N PHE A 233 -2.85 24.00 4.15
CA PHE A 233 -3.43 22.75 3.68
C PHE A 233 -2.37 21.71 3.34
N MET A 234 -2.84 20.47 3.17
CA MET A 234 -2.04 19.34 2.71
C MET A 234 -2.78 18.59 1.61
N LEU A 235 -2.10 18.39 0.47
CA LEU A 235 -2.51 17.39 -0.52
C LEU A 235 -2.07 16.01 -0.01
N VAL A 236 -3.02 15.09 0.07
CA VAL A 236 -2.81 13.74 0.61
C VAL A 236 -2.77 12.74 -0.53
N ALA A 237 -1.58 12.18 -0.77
CA ALA A 237 -1.33 11.00 -1.60
C ALA A 237 -0.72 9.89 -0.71
N GLY A 238 0.43 9.32 -1.06
CA GLY A 238 1.06 8.23 -0.30
C GLY A 238 1.48 8.51 1.14
N ASN A 239 1.51 9.77 1.57
CA ASN A 239 1.87 10.20 2.94
C ASN A 239 3.25 9.70 3.44
N THR A 240 4.12 9.21 2.55
CA THR A 240 5.45 8.67 2.89
C THR A 240 6.47 9.73 3.31
N ALA A 241 6.09 11.01 3.25
CA ALA A 241 6.87 12.13 3.74
C ALA A 241 6.38 12.62 5.09
N HIS A 242 5.15 13.12 5.15
CA HIS A 242 4.58 13.69 6.37
C HIS A 242 4.18 12.65 7.42
N GLY A 243 4.03 11.38 7.02
CA GLY A 243 3.91 10.25 7.94
C GLY A 243 5.21 10.00 8.74
N VAL A 244 6.38 10.27 8.14
CA VAL A 244 7.69 10.17 8.79
C VAL A 244 8.03 11.49 9.50
N TYR A 245 8.11 12.57 8.73
CA TYR A 245 8.35 13.91 9.24
C TYR A 245 7.03 14.57 9.60
N ARG A 246 6.68 14.44 10.88
CA ARG A 246 5.42 14.94 11.43
C ARG A 246 5.15 16.36 10.93
N ARG A 247 4.04 16.49 10.22
CA ARG A 247 3.55 17.77 9.71
C ARG A 247 3.23 18.73 10.85
N SER A 248 3.11 20.00 10.50
CA SER A 248 2.72 21.04 11.46
C SER A 248 1.25 20.88 11.88
N LEU A 249 0.97 21.12 13.16
CA LEU A 249 -0.37 20.98 13.76
C LEU A 249 -1.36 22.07 13.32
N ASP A 250 -0.88 23.12 12.66
CA ASP A 250 -1.69 24.22 12.12
C ASP A 250 -2.31 23.92 10.75
N ILE A 251 -2.00 22.78 10.13
CA ILE A 251 -2.67 22.30 8.93
C ILE A 251 -4.05 21.76 9.31
N ARG A 252 -5.09 22.47 8.88
CA ARG A 252 -6.49 22.12 9.15
C ARG A 252 -7.24 21.57 7.94
N HIS A 253 -6.65 21.63 6.74
CA HIS A 253 -7.31 21.25 5.49
C HIS A 253 -6.56 20.13 4.78
N PHE A 254 -7.25 19.01 4.51
CA PHE A 254 -6.69 17.82 3.86
C PHE A 254 -7.44 17.52 2.57
N PHE A 255 -6.72 17.42 1.45
CA PHE A 255 -7.29 17.12 0.15
C PHE A 255 -6.76 15.78 -0.34
N ASP A 256 -7.59 14.74 -0.30
CA ASP A 256 -7.25 13.42 -0.83
C ASP A 256 -7.30 13.44 -2.36
N ILE A 257 -6.12 13.31 -2.98
CA ILE A 257 -5.99 13.38 -4.44
C ILE A 257 -5.99 12.00 -5.12
N HIS A 258 -6.14 10.89 -4.38
CA HIS A 258 -6.03 9.54 -4.92
C HIS A 258 -7.01 9.24 -6.05
N ALA A 259 -8.18 9.87 -6.00
CA ALA A 259 -9.29 9.63 -6.91
C ALA A 259 -9.47 10.70 -7.99
N VAL A 260 -8.51 11.62 -8.15
CA VAL A 260 -8.48 12.63 -9.21
C VAL A 260 -7.72 12.04 -10.41
N PRO A 261 -8.41 11.59 -11.48
CA PRO A 261 -7.79 10.89 -12.60
C PRO A 261 -6.78 11.76 -13.35
N GLU A 262 -7.02 13.06 -13.44
CA GLU A 262 -6.15 14.02 -14.15
C GLU A 262 -4.73 14.03 -13.57
N LEU A 263 -4.58 13.85 -12.25
CA LEU A 263 -3.27 13.76 -11.59
C LEU A 263 -2.56 12.43 -11.80
N LYS A 264 -3.22 11.42 -12.39
CA LYS A 264 -2.64 10.11 -12.68
C LYS A 264 -2.40 9.88 -14.17
N GLN A 265 -2.78 10.84 -15.02
CA GLN A 265 -2.58 10.75 -16.46
C GLN A 265 -1.09 10.84 -16.80
N HIS A 266 -0.68 10.15 -17.86
CA HIS A 266 0.64 10.30 -18.45
C HIS A 266 0.52 10.35 -19.97
N SER A 267 1.52 10.93 -20.63
CA SER A 267 1.62 10.89 -22.09
C SER A 267 3.07 10.75 -22.50
N ILE A 268 3.31 9.97 -23.56
CA ILE A 268 4.61 9.78 -24.18
C ILE A 268 4.46 10.31 -25.61
N THR A 269 5.13 11.40 -25.92
CA THR A 269 5.22 11.95 -27.28
C THR A 269 6.65 11.79 -27.79
N ASN A 270 6.89 12.12 -29.07
CA ASN A 270 8.25 12.08 -29.63
C ASN A 270 9.19 13.12 -29.01
N GLU A 271 8.67 14.10 -28.27
CA GLU A 271 9.44 15.23 -27.72
C GLU A 271 9.52 15.20 -26.19
N LYS A 272 8.49 14.69 -25.51
CA LYS A 272 8.48 14.65 -24.04
C LYS A 272 7.68 13.47 -23.46
N VAL A 273 8.07 13.07 -22.26
CA VAL A 273 7.28 12.22 -21.37
C VAL A 273 6.68 13.10 -20.28
N THR A 274 5.35 13.06 -20.12
CA THR A 274 4.63 13.79 -19.08
C THR A 274 4.03 12.80 -18.10
N LEU A 275 4.30 12.99 -16.81
CA LEU A 275 3.77 12.19 -15.71
C LEU A 275 2.86 13.06 -14.83
N GLY A 276 1.69 12.55 -14.50
CA GLY A 276 0.79 13.18 -13.54
C GLY A 276 1.38 13.16 -12.12
N ALA A 277 1.12 14.21 -11.35
CA ALA A 277 1.74 14.41 -10.04
C ALA A 277 1.38 13.35 -8.98
N ASN A 278 0.35 12.54 -9.23
CA ASN A 278 -0.12 11.47 -8.34
C ASN A 278 0.14 10.06 -8.90
N ILE A 279 1.06 9.93 -9.86
CA ILE A 279 1.61 8.66 -10.32
C ILE A 279 2.57 8.14 -9.24
N SER A 280 2.40 6.89 -8.82
CA SER A 280 3.30 6.26 -7.85
C SER A 280 4.70 6.04 -8.44
N LEU A 281 5.74 5.94 -7.62
CA LEU A 281 7.10 5.65 -8.12
C LEU A 281 7.14 4.31 -8.85
N THR A 282 6.36 3.31 -8.41
CA THR A 282 6.22 2.02 -9.12
C THR A 282 5.63 2.20 -10.52
N GLU A 283 4.54 2.96 -10.66
CA GLU A 283 3.95 3.25 -11.98
C GLU A 283 4.89 4.09 -12.85
N ALA A 284 5.61 5.05 -12.27
CA ALA A 284 6.60 5.85 -12.98
C ALA A 284 7.74 4.98 -13.55
N MET A 285 8.21 3.99 -12.77
CA MET A 285 9.22 3.02 -13.23
C MET A 285 8.73 2.21 -14.45
N GLU A 286 7.47 1.77 -14.44
CA GLU A 286 6.85 1.07 -15.58
C GLU A 286 6.78 1.98 -16.82
N ILE A 287 6.39 3.24 -16.65
CA ILE A 287 6.31 4.22 -17.73
C ILE A 287 7.71 4.53 -18.29
N PHE A 288 8.73 4.63 -17.44
CA PHE A 288 10.11 4.85 -17.87
C PHE A 288 10.67 3.67 -18.66
N GLU A 289 10.38 2.43 -18.23
CA GLU A 289 10.77 1.23 -18.96
C GLU A 289 10.15 1.19 -20.37
N GLN A 290 8.87 1.58 -20.50
CA GLN A 290 8.21 1.71 -21.80
C GLN A 290 8.78 2.87 -22.64
N SER A 291 9.04 4.02 -22.01
CA SER A 291 9.53 5.22 -22.69
C SER A 291 10.94 5.03 -23.23
N ALA A 292 11.79 4.28 -22.53
CA ALA A 292 13.17 4.00 -22.93
C ALA A 292 13.30 3.24 -24.26
N LEU A 293 12.21 2.64 -24.76
CA LEU A 293 12.16 1.99 -26.07
C LEU A 293 12.12 2.98 -27.24
N ASN A 294 11.79 4.26 -26.98
CA ASN A 294 11.68 5.29 -28.01
C ASN A 294 13.02 6.03 -28.20
N PRO A 295 13.46 6.29 -29.44
CA PRO A 295 14.68 7.06 -29.69
C PRO A 295 14.63 8.45 -29.05
N GLY A 296 15.70 8.83 -28.34
CA GLY A 296 15.79 10.09 -27.60
C GLY A 296 15.30 10.04 -26.14
N PHE A 297 14.70 8.91 -25.72
CA PHE A 297 14.26 8.68 -24.34
C PHE A 297 15.06 7.60 -23.62
N GLU A 298 16.23 7.22 -24.12
CA GLU A 298 17.07 6.17 -23.56
C GLU A 298 17.42 6.45 -22.08
N TYR A 299 17.52 7.73 -21.72
CA TYR A 299 17.77 8.20 -20.34
C TYR A 299 16.70 7.74 -19.32
N CYS A 300 15.50 7.38 -19.78
CA CYS A 300 14.44 6.86 -18.92
C CYS A 300 14.86 5.53 -18.27
N GLN A 301 15.71 4.72 -18.93
CA GLN A 301 16.24 3.51 -18.34
C GLN A 301 17.07 3.80 -17.08
N GLN A 302 17.92 4.82 -17.12
CA GLN A 302 18.74 5.24 -15.99
C GLN A 302 17.89 5.82 -14.85
N LEU A 303 16.81 6.54 -15.18
CA LEU A 303 15.85 7.01 -14.17
C LEU A 303 15.15 5.84 -13.47
N ARG A 304 14.71 4.84 -14.24
CA ARG A 304 14.11 3.61 -13.70
C ARG A 304 15.09 2.87 -12.79
N GLU A 305 16.34 2.72 -13.19
CA GLU A 305 17.39 2.10 -12.37
C GLU A 305 17.65 2.87 -11.08
N HIS A 306 17.67 4.21 -11.15
CA HIS A 306 17.80 5.04 -9.95
C HIS A 306 16.60 4.87 -9.01
N PHE A 307 15.38 4.85 -9.54
CA PHE A 307 14.16 4.69 -8.75
C PHE A 307 14.10 3.33 -8.04
N ASP A 308 14.69 2.29 -8.62
CA ASP A 308 14.77 0.98 -7.97
C ASP A 308 15.60 1.02 -6.68
N LEU A 309 16.57 1.93 -6.60
CA LEU A 309 17.39 2.19 -5.41
C LEU A 309 16.69 3.08 -4.36
N ILE A 310 15.56 3.69 -4.71
CA ILE A 310 14.82 4.60 -3.81
C ILE A 310 13.79 3.83 -2.99
N ALA A 311 13.98 3.82 -1.67
CA ALA A 311 13.07 3.19 -0.72
C ALA A 311 12.81 1.70 -1.02
N ASN A 312 11.74 1.13 -0.45
CA ASN A 312 11.32 -0.24 -0.71
C ASN A 312 10.02 -0.26 -1.56
N VAL A 313 9.70 -1.42 -2.14
CA VAL A 313 8.52 -1.58 -3.02
C VAL A 313 7.21 -1.11 -2.36
N PRO A 314 6.86 -1.48 -1.11
CA PRO A 314 5.66 -0.95 -0.45
C PRO A 314 5.60 0.57 -0.33
N VAL A 315 6.73 1.23 -0.08
CA VAL A 315 6.82 2.70 -0.10
C VAL A 315 6.62 3.22 -1.52
N ARG A 316 7.31 2.64 -2.51
CA ARG A 316 7.21 3.03 -3.94
C ARG A 316 5.80 2.89 -4.52
N ASN A 317 5.04 1.89 -4.06
CA ASN A 317 3.67 1.64 -4.49
C ASN A 317 2.69 2.77 -4.14
N VAL A 318 3.02 3.61 -3.15
CA VAL A 318 2.15 4.71 -2.70
C VAL A 318 2.82 6.07 -2.79
N SER A 319 4.15 6.14 -2.74
CA SER A 319 4.89 7.39 -2.84
C SER A 319 4.76 7.99 -4.24
N ILE A 320 4.54 9.29 -4.29
CA ILE A 320 4.52 10.09 -5.51
C ILE A 320 5.78 10.97 -5.57
N GLU A 321 6.16 11.41 -6.76
CA GLU A 321 7.36 12.22 -6.96
C GLU A 321 7.29 13.54 -6.15
N LYS A 322 8.34 13.82 -5.37
CA LYS A 322 8.43 15.01 -4.52
C LYS A 322 8.97 16.21 -5.32
N VAL A 323 8.14 16.84 -6.14
CA VAL A 323 8.49 18.17 -6.69
C VAL A 323 8.39 19.27 -5.61
N PHE A 324 7.61 19.05 -4.54
CA PHE A 324 7.22 20.11 -3.59
C PHE A 324 7.96 20.15 -2.23
N LEU A 325 8.82 19.17 -1.90
CA LEU A 325 9.51 19.14 -0.59
C LEU A 325 10.96 19.64 -0.70
N LYS A 326 11.12 20.94 -0.48
CA LYS A 326 12.37 21.71 -0.46
C LYS A 326 13.38 21.36 0.66
N LYS A 327 13.39 20.13 1.20
CA LYS A 327 14.24 19.81 2.36
C LYS A 327 15.18 18.64 2.09
N LEU A 328 16.47 19.04 2.09
CA LEU A 328 17.72 18.28 2.18
C LEU A 328 18.35 17.90 0.83
N PHE A 329 19.53 18.49 0.60
CA PHE A 329 20.45 18.43 -0.55
C PHE A 329 20.28 19.51 -1.63
N PRO A 330 20.94 20.68 -1.49
CA PRO A 330 20.98 21.74 -2.52
C PRO A 330 21.90 21.42 -3.72
N LEU A 331 22.22 20.14 -3.99
CA LEU A 331 23.28 19.76 -4.93
C LEU A 331 22.91 18.70 -5.98
N VAL A 332 21.63 18.32 -6.10
CA VAL A 332 21.17 17.49 -7.22
C VAL A 332 19.94 18.15 -7.83
N TYR A 333 20.17 19.25 -8.55
CA TYR A 333 19.29 19.68 -9.63
C TYR A 333 19.47 18.68 -10.79
N LEU A 334 18.77 17.54 -10.75
CA LEU A 334 18.64 16.69 -11.92
C LEU A 334 17.24 16.88 -12.50
N PHE A 335 17.19 17.73 -13.52
CA PHE A 335 16.19 17.82 -14.58
C PHE A 335 14.76 17.32 -14.28
N ALA A 336 13.90 18.25 -13.88
CA ALA A 336 12.50 18.21 -14.26
C ALA A 336 12.24 19.37 -15.26
N LEU A 337 12.62 19.16 -16.52
CA LEU A 337 11.94 19.78 -17.67
C LEU A 337 10.69 18.93 -17.98
N VAL A 338 9.88 18.69 -16.96
CA VAL A 338 8.50 18.27 -17.11
C VAL A 338 7.72 19.44 -16.57
N GLU A 339 7.33 20.35 -17.47
CA GLU A 339 6.35 21.38 -17.16
C GLU A 339 5.07 20.67 -16.67
N ILE A 340 4.89 20.66 -15.36
CA ILE A 340 3.62 20.36 -14.73
C ILE A 340 2.75 21.59 -14.98
N ILE A 341 1.74 21.44 -15.83
CA ILE A 341 0.60 22.38 -15.91
C ILE A 341 -0.40 21.98 -14.83
#